data_AF-A0A5N6VKK2-F1
#
_entry.id   AF-A0A5N6VKK2-F1
#
_cell.length_a   1.000
_cell.length_b   1.000
_cell.length_c   1.000
_cell.angle_alpha   90.00
_cell.angle_beta   90.00
_cell.angle_gamma   90.00
#
_symmetry.space_group_name_H-M   'P 1'
#
loop_
_entity.id
_entity.type
_entity.pdbx_description
1 polymer ?
#
loop_
_entity_poly.entity_id
_entity_poly.type
_entity_poly.pdbx_seq_one_letter_code
_entity_poly.pdbx_strand_id
1 'polypeptide(L)'
;MASFITDDEFRPLHQKLRAAFADNRTRDVRWRKWQLKQLFWLLDENEDALVKAMADDLHRHAFESLSYDVSDVKNTILTMLKNVDTWSQGAAPPGAGLFFRYVGKAWIRKEPRGVVLIIGAWNYPLSTLLSVAAAAIAAGNCVILKPSEIARHTELLLSELVPTYLDSSAIALIRADPASMGTILEYKFDFIFYTGSTRVGRIIAEAAAKHVTPTALELGGQAPAIVTKSADIEVTAKRLVAAKLTNLGQICVCVNHVYVDPEVHDPLVARLIYWTERFSKGDGLNGLARMVGERQYDRLHNLLERTQGKKVFEGPHSRKEKLIFPTVVTDVKLDDSLLSEELFGPVLPVVKKTVPEVLDILRGSPYPLGLYIFSNDSTEIDTILNSTNSGGVTINDVAIHADVPSAPFGGVGDSGYGAYHGKWGFDTFSHNRTVVRVPAWIDRFVQWRYPPFDIKNRSETDAPRPRFKKGETLEDQGGSGMGCVVM
;
A
#
# COMPACT_ATOMS: atom_id res chain seq x y z
N MET A 1 23.99 -19.98 12.84
CA MET A 1 22.66 -19.42 12.49
C MET A 1 22.65 -17.98 12.95
N ALA A 2 22.34 -17.02 12.09
CA ALA A 2 22.23 -15.63 12.54
C ALA A 2 21.03 -15.49 13.49
N SER A 3 21.23 -14.89 14.66
CA SER A 3 20.21 -14.71 15.72
C SER A 3 19.25 -13.56 15.41
N PHE A 4 18.07 -13.59 16.03
CA PHE A 4 17.18 -12.43 16.09
C PHE A 4 17.66 -11.47 17.17
N ILE A 5 17.40 -10.18 16.97
CA ILE A 5 17.85 -9.13 17.88
C ILE A 5 17.20 -9.28 19.25
N THR A 6 18.01 -9.13 20.30
CA THR A 6 17.55 -9.13 21.70
C THR A 6 17.21 -7.71 22.17
N ASP A 7 16.51 -7.58 23.30
CA ASP A 7 16.23 -6.26 23.89
C ASP A 7 17.53 -5.49 24.25
N ASP A 8 18.53 -6.22 24.76
CA ASP A 8 19.83 -5.66 25.14
C ASP A 8 20.60 -5.11 23.94
N GLU A 9 20.39 -5.66 22.75
CA GLU A 9 20.95 -5.17 21.48
C GLU A 9 20.10 -4.05 20.88
N PHE A 10 18.77 -4.15 20.96
CA PHE A 10 17.85 -3.18 20.37
C PHE A 10 17.86 -1.84 21.10
N ARG A 11 17.94 -1.85 22.43
CA ARG A 11 17.96 -0.64 23.26
C ARG A 11 19.06 0.36 22.86
N PRO A 12 20.36 -0.01 22.80
CA PRO A 12 21.41 0.91 22.39
C PRO A 12 21.28 1.32 20.91
N LEU A 13 20.78 0.44 20.04
CA LEU A 13 20.51 0.76 18.64
C LEU A 13 19.46 1.88 18.52
N HIS A 14 18.33 1.74 19.21
CA HIS A 14 17.25 2.73 19.22
C HIS A 14 17.74 4.09 19.75
N GLN A 15 18.52 4.08 20.84
CA GLN A 15 19.13 5.29 21.40
C GLN A 15 20.10 5.96 20.41
N LYS A 16 20.90 5.18 19.68
CA LYS A 16 21.83 5.67 18.66
C LYS A 16 21.07 6.43 17.55
N LEU A 17 20.00 5.86 17.01
CA LEU A 17 19.21 6.51 15.96
C LEU A 17 18.49 7.75 16.48
N ARG A 18 17.99 7.73 17.72
CA ARG A 18 17.43 8.93 18.37
C ARG A 18 18.47 10.06 18.48
N ALA A 19 19.71 9.74 18.86
CA ALA A 19 20.80 10.69 18.91
C ALA A 19 21.19 11.22 17.52
N ALA A 20 21.25 10.34 16.52
CA ALA A 20 21.52 10.73 15.12
C ALA A 20 20.42 11.62 14.54
N PHE A 21 19.15 11.41 14.91
CA PHE A 21 18.10 12.34 14.51
C PHE A 21 18.26 13.72 15.18
N ALA A 22 18.61 13.73 16.47
CA ALA A 22 18.78 14.96 17.25
C ALA A 22 19.96 15.82 16.78
N ASP A 23 20.99 15.23 16.17
CA ASP A 23 22.12 15.97 15.60
C ASP A 23 21.82 16.68 14.28
N ASN A 24 20.61 16.49 13.74
CA ASN A 24 20.08 17.11 12.52
C ASN A 24 20.77 16.71 11.20
N ARG A 25 21.65 15.70 11.17
CA ARG A 25 22.32 15.27 9.92
C ARG A 25 21.33 14.87 8.83
N THR A 26 20.26 14.16 9.21
CA THR A 26 19.25 13.65 8.25
C THR A 26 18.41 14.76 7.63
N ARG A 27 18.48 15.97 8.19
CA ARG A 27 17.79 17.14 7.64
C ARG A 27 18.47 17.69 6.39
N ASP A 28 19.77 17.48 6.21
CA ASP A 28 20.50 17.93 5.02
C ASP A 28 20.06 17.13 3.78
N VAL A 29 19.45 17.80 2.80
CA VAL A 29 19.01 17.19 1.54
C VAL A 29 20.16 16.51 0.81
N ARG A 30 21.41 16.97 0.97
CA ARG A 30 22.59 16.32 0.40
C ARG A 30 22.83 14.94 1.01
N TRP A 31 22.68 14.80 2.33
CA TRP A 31 22.75 13.50 3.00
C TRP A 31 21.64 12.57 2.49
N ARG A 32 20.41 13.07 2.37
CA ARG A 32 19.27 12.26 1.87
C ARG A 32 19.53 11.75 0.46
N LYS A 33 19.97 12.64 -0.44
CA LYS A 33 20.36 12.26 -1.82
C LYS A 33 21.49 11.26 -1.86
N TRP A 34 22.48 11.40 -0.97
CA TRP A 34 23.58 10.45 -0.87
C TRP A 34 23.07 9.05 -0.47
N GLN A 35 22.27 8.95 0.60
CA GLN A 35 21.70 7.67 1.03
C GLN A 35 20.82 7.03 -0.04
N LEU A 36 20.00 7.83 -0.75
CA LEU A 36 19.19 7.33 -1.87
C LEU A 36 20.06 6.75 -3.01
N LYS A 37 21.17 7.40 -3.35
CA LYS A 37 22.12 6.88 -4.34
C LYS A 37 22.79 5.59 -3.86
N GLN A 38 23.19 5.53 -2.59
CA GLN A 38 23.77 4.30 -2.03
C GLN A 38 22.75 3.15 -2.00
N LEU A 39 21.47 3.43 -1.72
CA LEU A 39 20.41 2.43 -1.82
C LEU A 39 20.20 1.96 -3.27
N PHE A 40 20.36 2.85 -4.27
CA PHE A 40 20.33 2.45 -5.67
C PHE A 40 21.48 1.49 -6.00
N TRP A 41 22.70 1.82 -5.59
CA TRP A 41 23.88 0.97 -5.83
C TRP A 41 23.81 -0.36 -5.09
N LEU A 42 23.24 -0.40 -3.88
CA LEU A 42 22.94 -1.65 -3.17
C LEU A 42 22.12 -2.59 -4.07
N LEU A 43 21.11 -2.07 -4.78
CA LEU A 43 20.28 -2.89 -5.66
C LEU A 43 20.99 -3.25 -6.96
N ASP A 44 21.71 -2.29 -7.55
CA ASP A 44 22.34 -2.43 -8.85
C ASP A 44 23.55 -3.39 -8.83
N GLU A 45 24.41 -3.26 -7.82
CA GLU A 45 25.63 -4.07 -7.71
C GLU A 45 25.37 -5.48 -7.19
N ASN A 46 24.19 -5.74 -6.61
CA ASN A 46 23.84 -7.02 -5.98
C ASN A 46 22.63 -7.70 -6.64
N GLU A 47 22.28 -7.33 -7.87
CA GLU A 47 21.07 -7.79 -8.56
C GLU A 47 20.97 -9.33 -8.63
N ASP A 48 22.06 -10.01 -9.03
CA ASP A 48 22.11 -11.48 -9.10
C ASP A 48 21.89 -12.15 -7.72
N ALA A 49 22.50 -11.58 -6.67
CA ALA A 49 22.35 -12.10 -5.31
C ALA A 49 20.91 -11.92 -4.79
N LEU A 50 20.29 -10.78 -5.09
CA LEU A 50 18.90 -10.49 -4.74
C LEU A 50 17.94 -11.42 -5.47
N VAL A 51 18.12 -11.62 -6.78
CA VAL A 51 17.33 -12.57 -7.57
C VAL A 51 17.47 -13.98 -7.00
N LYS A 52 18.69 -14.41 -6.67
CA LYS A 52 18.92 -15.72 -6.05
C LYS A 52 18.20 -15.85 -4.72
N ALA A 53 18.32 -14.86 -3.82
CA ALA A 53 17.69 -14.90 -2.51
C ALA A 53 16.16 -15.04 -2.62
N MET A 54 15.53 -14.29 -3.53
CA MET A 54 14.08 -14.37 -3.75
C MET A 54 13.67 -15.66 -4.45
N ALA A 55 14.53 -16.25 -5.28
CA ALA A 55 14.33 -17.59 -5.82
C ALA A 55 14.40 -18.67 -4.73
N ASP A 56 15.32 -18.55 -3.76
CA ASP A 56 15.40 -19.48 -2.62
C ASP A 56 14.18 -19.36 -1.68
N ASP A 57 13.65 -18.15 -1.50
CA ASP A 57 12.48 -17.88 -0.65
C ASP A 57 11.15 -18.27 -1.31
N LEU A 58 10.94 -17.85 -2.56
CA LEU A 58 9.64 -17.90 -3.25
C LEU A 58 9.64 -18.78 -4.50
N HIS A 59 10.79 -19.32 -4.92
CA HIS A 59 10.95 -19.93 -6.24
C HIS A 59 10.56 -18.98 -7.38
N ARG A 60 10.66 -17.67 -7.14
CA ARG A 60 10.16 -16.65 -8.07
C ARG A 60 11.14 -16.50 -9.22
N HIS A 61 10.61 -16.53 -10.44
CA HIS A 61 11.42 -16.36 -11.65
C HIS A 61 12.14 -15.01 -11.67
N ALA A 62 13.35 -14.98 -12.24
CA ALA A 62 14.18 -13.77 -12.28
C ALA A 62 13.46 -12.57 -12.87
N PHE A 63 12.69 -12.76 -13.95
CA PHE A 63 11.87 -11.70 -14.55
C PHE A 63 10.93 -11.04 -13.52
N GLU A 64 10.14 -11.82 -12.77
CA GLU A 64 9.24 -11.25 -11.77
C GLU A 64 10.00 -10.51 -10.67
N SER A 65 11.10 -11.09 -10.19
CA SER A 65 11.95 -10.48 -9.18
C SER A 65 12.53 -9.13 -9.62
N LEU A 66 13.00 -9.06 -10.87
CA LEU A 66 13.58 -7.84 -11.42
C LEU A 66 12.51 -6.79 -11.72
N SER A 67 11.40 -7.19 -12.34
CA SER A 67 10.36 -6.27 -12.79
C SER A 67 9.51 -5.71 -11.66
N TYR A 68 9.09 -6.55 -10.70
CA TYR A 68 8.11 -6.15 -9.68
C TYR A 68 8.73 -5.81 -8.33
N ASP A 69 9.98 -6.21 -8.06
CA ASP A 69 10.64 -5.96 -6.77
C ASP A 69 11.80 -4.97 -6.96
N VAL A 70 12.82 -5.34 -7.72
CA VAL A 70 14.05 -4.53 -7.87
C VAL A 70 13.77 -3.23 -8.62
N SER A 71 13.08 -3.31 -9.77
CA SER A 71 12.80 -2.13 -10.60
C SER A 71 11.85 -1.15 -9.91
N ASP A 72 10.86 -1.64 -9.15
CA ASP A 72 9.98 -0.78 -8.34
C ASP A 72 10.79 0.10 -7.37
N VAL A 73 11.71 -0.53 -6.62
CA VAL A 73 12.56 0.20 -5.66
C VAL A 73 13.47 1.19 -6.39
N LYS A 74 14.15 0.76 -7.47
CA LYS A 74 15.01 1.64 -8.28
C LYS A 74 14.23 2.85 -8.81
N ASN A 75 13.03 2.63 -9.36
CA ASN A 75 12.17 3.69 -9.88
C ASN A 75 11.68 4.65 -8.78
N THR A 76 11.34 4.11 -7.61
CA THR A 76 10.99 4.91 -6.44
C THR A 76 12.16 5.79 -6.02
N ILE A 77 13.39 5.25 -5.93
CA ILE A 77 14.59 6.00 -5.59
C ILE A 77 14.85 7.14 -6.58
N LEU A 78 14.78 6.85 -7.89
CA LEU A 78 14.97 7.86 -8.93
C LEU A 78 13.91 8.97 -8.83
N THR A 79 12.66 8.60 -8.53
CA THR A 79 11.57 9.55 -8.28
C THR A 79 11.86 10.43 -7.06
N MET A 80 12.35 9.86 -5.97
CA MET A 80 12.75 10.63 -4.78
C MET A 80 13.91 11.57 -5.10
N LEU A 81 14.96 11.08 -5.76
CA LEU A 81 16.14 11.88 -6.14
C LEU A 81 15.78 13.06 -7.02
N LYS A 82 14.88 12.85 -8.00
CA LYS A 82 14.40 13.89 -8.91
C LYS A 82 13.67 15.02 -8.18
N ASN A 83 12.95 14.71 -7.10
CA ASN A 83 11.99 15.65 -6.51
C ASN A 83 12.33 16.13 -5.10
N VAL A 84 13.31 15.52 -4.40
CA VAL A 84 13.55 15.77 -2.97
C VAL A 84 13.86 17.24 -2.65
N ASP A 85 14.54 17.98 -3.53
CA ASP A 85 14.78 19.43 -3.30
C ASP A 85 13.45 20.19 -3.29
N THR A 86 12.63 19.97 -4.32
CA THR A 86 11.34 20.64 -4.48
C THR A 86 10.38 20.28 -3.36
N TRP A 87 10.26 18.98 -3.04
CA TRP A 87 9.35 18.53 -1.99
C TRP A 87 9.79 19.02 -0.60
N SER A 88 11.08 19.24 -0.37
CA SER A 88 11.59 19.75 0.92
C SER A 88 11.39 21.27 1.12
N GLN A 89 11.24 22.06 0.06
CA GLN A 89 11.17 23.53 0.15
C GLN A 89 9.93 24.04 0.88
N GLY A 90 8.84 23.26 0.91
CA GLY A 90 7.55 23.72 1.39
C GLY A 90 6.88 24.71 0.43
N ALA A 91 5.65 25.12 0.74
CA ALA A 91 4.88 26.05 -0.10
C ALA A 91 3.93 26.89 0.74
N ALA A 92 3.46 28.01 0.19
CA ALA A 92 2.35 28.76 0.79
C ALA A 92 1.11 27.85 0.90
N PRO A 93 0.34 27.91 2.00
CA PRO A 93 -0.88 27.13 2.11
C PRO A 93 -1.86 27.48 0.98
N PRO A 94 -2.48 26.48 0.33
CA PRO A 94 -3.60 26.74 -0.58
C PRO A 94 -4.69 27.53 0.13
N GLY A 95 -5.20 28.59 -0.50
CA GLY A 95 -6.28 29.40 0.09
C GLY A 95 -5.88 30.26 1.29
N ALA A 96 -4.59 30.53 1.52
CA ALA A 96 -4.13 31.36 2.66
C ALA A 96 -4.72 32.79 2.72
N GLY A 97 -5.39 33.27 1.67
CA GLY A 97 -5.89 34.65 1.60
C GLY A 97 -4.76 35.67 1.42
N LEU A 98 -5.14 36.90 1.05
CA LEU A 98 -4.19 37.96 0.71
C LEU A 98 -3.25 38.30 1.88
N PHE A 99 -3.82 38.41 3.09
CA PHE A 99 -3.05 38.77 4.28
C PHE A 99 -1.97 37.72 4.58
N PHE A 100 -2.35 36.45 4.80
CA PHE A 100 -1.35 35.44 5.18
C PHE A 100 -0.39 35.13 4.03
N ARG A 101 -0.80 35.26 2.77
CA ARG A 101 0.12 35.06 1.63
C ARG A 101 1.18 36.16 1.51
N TYR A 102 0.77 37.42 1.55
CA TYR A 102 1.67 38.54 1.21
C TYR A 102 2.26 39.26 2.43
N VAL A 103 1.48 39.40 3.50
CA VAL A 103 1.89 40.11 4.72
C VAL A 103 2.47 39.14 5.75
N GLY A 104 1.68 38.12 6.12
CA GLY A 104 2.08 37.08 7.07
C GLY A 104 3.11 36.11 6.50
N LYS A 105 3.31 36.14 5.17
CA LYS A 105 4.20 35.25 4.40
C LYS A 105 4.12 33.80 4.84
N ALA A 106 2.91 33.29 5.05
CA ALA A 106 2.68 31.95 5.58
C ALA A 106 3.18 30.87 4.64
N TRP A 107 3.79 29.82 5.19
CA TRP A 107 4.30 28.67 4.45
C TRP A 107 4.20 27.40 5.28
N ILE A 108 4.11 26.26 4.59
CA ILE A 108 4.11 24.92 5.17
C ILE A 108 5.51 24.36 5.04
N ARG A 109 6.22 24.17 6.16
CA ARG A 109 7.48 23.44 6.20
C ARG A 109 7.24 21.94 6.20
N LYS A 110 8.10 21.20 5.51
CA LYS A 110 8.14 19.73 5.53
C LYS A 110 9.21 19.30 6.52
N GLU A 111 8.77 18.78 7.66
CA GLU A 111 9.65 18.34 8.74
C GLU A 111 9.70 16.82 8.76
N PRO A 112 10.87 16.16 8.88
CA PRO A 112 10.91 14.73 9.15
C PRO A 112 10.20 14.43 10.48
N ARG A 113 9.60 13.24 10.58
CA ARG A 113 8.93 12.79 11.80
C ARG A 113 9.91 12.44 12.91
N GLY A 114 11.00 11.75 12.57
CA GLY A 114 12.01 11.33 13.55
C GLY A 114 12.61 9.97 13.25
N VAL A 115 12.54 9.06 14.21
CA VAL A 115 12.90 7.65 14.08
C VAL A 115 11.66 6.86 13.68
N VAL A 116 11.68 6.31 12.48
CA VAL A 116 10.55 5.55 11.92
C VAL A 116 10.88 4.06 11.85
N LEU A 117 9.88 3.23 12.11
CA LEU A 117 9.97 1.78 11.95
C LEU A 117 9.21 1.37 10.68
N ILE A 118 9.87 0.62 9.81
CA ILE A 118 9.29 0.08 8.59
C ILE A 118 9.36 -1.44 8.66
N ILE A 119 8.18 -2.09 8.64
CA ILE A 119 8.04 -3.54 8.71
C ILE A 119 7.55 -4.02 7.35
N GLY A 120 8.44 -4.67 6.61
CA GLY A 120 8.18 -5.18 5.25
C GLY A 120 7.51 -6.57 5.25
N ALA A 121 6.80 -6.87 4.16
CA ALA A 121 6.18 -8.16 3.94
C ALA A 121 7.14 -9.13 3.22
N TRP A 122 6.76 -10.40 3.12
CA TRP A 122 7.60 -11.45 2.51
C TRP A 122 7.32 -11.69 1.03
N ASN A 123 6.19 -11.22 0.50
CA ASN A 123 5.75 -11.55 -0.85
C ASN A 123 6.42 -10.70 -1.93
N TYR A 124 6.75 -9.44 -1.59
CA TYR A 124 7.67 -8.58 -2.33
C TYR A 124 8.68 -8.00 -1.33
N PRO A 125 9.67 -8.82 -0.93
CA PRO A 125 10.50 -8.54 0.23
C PRO A 125 11.43 -7.33 0.07
N LEU A 126 11.64 -6.82 -1.16
CA LEU A 126 12.40 -5.59 -1.38
C LEU A 126 11.46 -4.38 -1.46
N SER A 127 10.47 -4.38 -2.34
CA SER A 127 9.55 -3.27 -2.61
C SER A 127 8.81 -2.82 -1.34
N THR A 128 8.20 -3.77 -0.60
CA THR A 128 7.43 -3.43 0.62
C THR A 128 8.29 -2.90 1.77
N LEU A 129 9.62 -2.99 1.67
CA LEU A 129 10.57 -2.51 2.67
C LEU A 129 11.34 -1.28 2.18
N LEU A 130 12.03 -1.41 1.05
CA LEU A 130 13.01 -0.46 0.53
C LEU A 130 12.35 0.69 -0.28
N SER A 131 11.23 0.47 -0.98
CA SER A 131 10.49 1.57 -1.61
C SER A 131 9.93 2.52 -0.55
N VAL A 132 9.43 1.96 0.56
CA VAL A 132 8.99 2.71 1.73
C VAL A 132 10.17 3.41 2.42
N ALA A 133 11.31 2.72 2.57
CA ALA A 133 12.53 3.30 3.13
C ALA A 133 13.04 4.48 2.32
N ALA A 134 13.02 4.39 0.98
CA ALA A 134 13.43 5.48 0.10
C ALA A 134 12.59 6.74 0.35
N ALA A 135 11.27 6.61 0.53
CA ALA A 135 10.41 7.73 0.89
C ALA A 135 10.73 8.31 2.27
N ALA A 136 10.97 7.46 3.27
CA ALA A 136 11.33 7.89 4.63
C ALA A 136 12.68 8.63 4.69
N ILE A 137 13.68 8.14 3.95
CA ILE A 137 15.01 8.75 3.79
C ILE A 137 14.87 10.09 3.07
N ALA A 138 14.10 10.15 1.98
CA ALA A 138 13.84 11.39 1.25
C ALA A 138 13.19 12.46 2.14
N ALA A 139 12.26 12.06 3.02
CA ALA A 139 11.64 12.93 4.01
C ALA A 139 12.59 13.36 5.15
N GLY A 140 13.73 12.69 5.31
CA GLY A 140 14.79 13.06 6.26
C GLY A 140 14.73 12.36 7.63
N ASN A 141 14.13 11.17 7.67
CA ASN A 141 13.99 10.39 8.90
C ASN A 141 15.22 9.51 9.18
N CYS A 142 15.41 9.17 10.45
CA CYS A 142 16.16 7.97 10.81
C CYS A 142 15.24 6.75 10.64
N VAL A 143 15.77 5.63 10.18
CA VAL A 143 14.95 4.49 9.72
C VAL A 143 15.42 3.19 10.37
N ILE A 144 14.49 2.45 10.96
CA ILE A 144 14.67 1.05 11.34
C ILE A 144 13.89 0.19 10.36
N LEU A 145 14.61 -0.66 9.64
CA LEU A 145 14.10 -1.61 8.67
C LEU A 145 13.93 -2.98 9.34
N LYS A 146 12.74 -3.55 9.25
CA LYS A 146 12.46 -4.92 9.68
C LYS A 146 11.96 -5.73 8.48
N PRO A 147 12.84 -6.45 7.76
CA PRO A 147 12.41 -7.44 6.77
C PRO A 147 11.58 -8.57 7.40
N SER A 148 10.79 -9.27 6.57
CA SER A 148 10.05 -10.44 7.05
C SER A 148 11.00 -11.64 7.21
N GLU A 149 10.92 -12.29 8.37
CA GLU A 149 11.67 -13.51 8.69
C GLU A 149 11.20 -14.72 7.86
N ILE A 150 10.06 -14.60 7.18
CA ILE A 150 9.50 -15.62 6.29
C ILE A 150 10.30 -15.68 4.98
N ALA A 151 10.75 -14.53 4.45
CA ALA A 151 11.65 -14.43 3.30
C ALA A 151 13.11 -14.42 3.77
N ARG A 152 13.53 -15.55 4.36
CA ARG A 152 14.76 -15.66 5.15
C ARG A 152 16.03 -15.34 4.37
N HIS A 153 16.15 -15.79 3.12
CA HIS A 153 17.37 -15.56 2.34
C HIS A 153 17.51 -14.08 2.01
N THR A 154 16.38 -13.44 1.66
CA THR A 154 16.34 -12.00 1.42
C THR A 154 16.62 -11.21 2.71
N GLU A 155 16.04 -11.63 3.85
CA GLU A 155 16.30 -11.05 5.17
C GLU A 155 17.80 -11.05 5.52
N LEU A 156 18.46 -12.20 5.34
CA LEU A 156 19.89 -12.37 5.63
C LEU A 156 20.76 -11.52 4.71
N LEU A 157 20.51 -11.56 3.40
CA LEU A 157 21.26 -10.79 2.42
C LEU A 157 21.15 -9.28 2.71
N LEU A 158 19.94 -8.77 2.97
CA LEU A 158 19.77 -7.35 3.31
C LEU A 158 20.46 -6.98 4.62
N SER A 159 20.52 -7.90 5.59
CA SER A 159 21.23 -7.66 6.86
C SER A 159 22.73 -7.49 6.69
N GLU A 160 23.30 -8.13 5.66
CA GLU A 160 24.71 -7.98 5.28
C GLU A 160 24.93 -6.70 4.46
N LEU A 161 24.05 -6.41 3.49
CA LEU A 161 24.23 -5.30 2.55
C LEU A 161 23.86 -3.92 3.12
N VAL A 162 22.75 -3.78 3.85
CA VAL A 162 22.31 -2.47 4.35
C VAL A 162 23.42 -1.70 5.11
N PRO A 163 24.15 -2.29 6.06
CA PRO A 163 25.20 -1.56 6.79
C PRO A 163 26.44 -1.22 5.95
N THR A 164 26.68 -1.89 4.80
CA THR A 164 27.83 -1.59 3.93
C THR A 164 27.59 -0.40 3.01
N TYR A 165 26.33 -0.13 2.65
CA TYR A 165 25.95 0.97 1.76
C TYR A 165 25.41 2.19 2.52
N LEU A 166 24.64 1.98 3.58
CA LEU A 166 23.88 3.04 4.24
C LEU A 166 24.55 3.54 5.54
N ASP A 167 24.25 4.77 5.91
CA ASP A 167 24.72 5.38 7.16
C ASP A 167 24.12 4.66 8.37
N SER A 168 24.88 3.69 8.89
CA SER A 168 24.53 2.86 10.05
C SER A 168 24.33 3.63 11.37
N SER A 169 24.55 4.95 11.39
CA SER A 169 24.17 5.80 12.52
C SER A 169 22.71 6.24 12.50
N ALA A 170 22.09 6.30 11.31
CA ALA A 170 20.74 6.81 11.10
C ALA A 170 19.80 5.80 10.43
N ILE A 171 20.34 4.79 9.76
CA ILE A 171 19.58 3.73 9.09
C ILE A 171 20.08 2.39 9.61
N ALA A 172 19.18 1.58 10.16
CA ALA A 172 19.52 0.26 10.68
C ALA A 172 18.55 -0.79 10.15
N LEU A 173 19.06 -2.00 9.91
CA LEU A 173 18.23 -3.17 9.66
C LEU A 173 18.29 -4.09 10.86
N ILE A 174 17.13 -4.54 11.32
CA ILE A 174 17.00 -5.49 12.42
C ILE A 174 16.32 -6.78 11.93
N ARG A 175 16.85 -7.92 12.37
CA ARG A 175 16.22 -9.21 12.20
C ARG A 175 15.42 -9.51 13.45
N ALA A 176 14.11 -9.66 13.30
CA ALA A 176 13.21 -9.86 14.44
C ALA A 176 12.11 -10.86 14.07
N ASP A 177 11.81 -11.76 14.98
CA ASP A 177 10.66 -12.64 14.89
C ASP A 177 9.44 -12.01 15.62
N PRO A 178 8.28 -12.66 15.66
CA PRO A 178 7.12 -12.13 16.38
C PRO A 178 7.39 -11.87 17.87
N ALA A 179 8.27 -12.62 18.52
CA ALA A 179 8.59 -12.44 19.94
C ALA A 179 9.45 -11.19 20.15
N SER A 180 10.54 -11.03 19.39
CA SER A 180 11.36 -9.81 19.38
C SER A 180 10.52 -8.58 19.03
N MET A 181 9.61 -8.69 18.06
CA MET A 181 8.71 -7.60 17.68
C MET A 181 7.78 -7.16 18.81
N GLY A 182 7.30 -8.09 19.63
CA GLY A 182 6.52 -7.77 20.83
C GLY A 182 7.27 -6.84 21.77
N THR A 183 8.58 -7.02 21.94
CA THR A 183 9.43 -6.14 22.76
C THR A 183 9.77 -4.84 22.03
N ILE A 184 10.13 -4.90 20.74
CA ILE A 184 10.51 -3.73 19.93
C ILE A 184 9.37 -2.70 19.89
N LEU A 185 8.12 -3.15 19.78
CA LEU A 185 6.95 -2.28 19.69
C LEU A 185 6.63 -1.55 21.02
N GLU A 186 7.25 -1.92 22.14
CA GLU A 186 7.16 -1.15 23.39
C GLU A 186 8.03 0.13 23.36
N TYR A 187 8.95 0.26 22.39
CA TYR A 187 9.75 1.47 22.24
C TYR A 187 9.00 2.57 21.48
N LYS A 188 9.33 3.82 21.78
CA LYS A 188 8.74 4.97 21.10
C LYS A 188 9.30 5.12 19.69
N PHE A 189 8.42 5.08 18.69
CA PHE A 189 8.70 5.51 17.32
C PHE A 189 7.95 6.80 17.00
N ASP A 190 8.48 7.59 16.07
CA ASP A 190 7.79 8.82 15.62
C ASP A 190 6.85 8.54 14.43
N PHE A 191 6.98 7.35 13.82
CA PHE A 191 6.04 6.78 12.85
C PHE A 191 6.29 5.27 12.71
N ILE A 192 5.23 4.49 12.46
CA ILE A 192 5.37 3.06 12.08
C ILE A 192 4.66 2.83 10.74
N PHE A 193 5.37 2.25 9.79
CA PHE A 193 4.83 1.77 8.53
C PHE A 193 4.83 0.24 8.54
N TYR A 194 3.70 -0.38 8.23
CA TYR A 194 3.57 -1.83 8.20
C TYR A 194 2.83 -2.30 6.97
N THR A 195 3.41 -3.30 6.29
CA THR A 195 2.74 -4.06 5.23
C THR A 195 2.51 -5.50 5.68
N GLY A 196 1.27 -5.99 5.61
CA GLY A 196 0.97 -7.40 5.86
C GLY A 196 -0.47 -7.68 6.27
N SER A 197 -0.71 -8.69 7.11
CA SER A 197 -2.08 -9.10 7.46
C SER A 197 -2.82 -8.12 8.36
N THR A 198 -4.13 -8.00 8.19
CA THR A 198 -5.02 -7.17 9.04
C THR A 198 -4.92 -7.51 10.52
N ARG A 199 -4.81 -8.80 10.86
CA ARG A 199 -4.64 -9.26 12.25
C ARG A 199 -3.43 -8.64 12.93
N VAL A 200 -2.28 -8.63 12.24
CA VAL A 200 -1.03 -8.05 12.78
C VAL A 200 -1.06 -6.53 12.70
N GLY A 201 -1.72 -5.95 11.69
CA GLY A 201 -1.95 -4.50 11.62
C GLY A 201 -2.67 -3.96 12.87
N ARG A 202 -3.68 -4.69 13.38
CA ARG A 202 -4.36 -4.35 14.63
C ARG A 202 -3.42 -4.38 15.85
N ILE A 203 -2.55 -5.39 15.95
CA ILE A 203 -1.53 -5.49 17.01
C ILE A 203 -0.57 -4.30 16.97
N ILE A 204 -0.14 -3.90 15.78
CA ILE A 204 0.77 -2.75 15.60
C ILE A 204 0.07 -1.45 15.96
N ALA A 205 -1.18 -1.25 15.54
CA ALA A 205 -1.97 -0.07 15.90
C ALA A 205 -2.16 0.04 17.43
N GLU A 206 -2.45 -1.08 18.10
CA GLU A 206 -2.59 -1.14 19.56
C GLU A 206 -1.28 -0.75 20.28
N ALA A 207 -0.15 -1.30 19.84
CA ALA A 207 1.14 -0.95 20.42
C ALA A 207 1.52 0.51 20.16
N ALA A 208 1.27 1.01 18.94
CA ALA A 208 1.53 2.40 18.57
C ALA A 208 0.72 3.41 19.40
N ALA A 209 -0.52 3.04 19.78
CA ALA A 209 -1.40 3.88 20.58
C ALA A 209 -0.81 4.23 21.96
N LYS A 210 -0.01 3.33 22.56
CA LYS A 210 0.68 3.57 23.85
C LYS A 210 1.58 4.81 23.83
N HIS A 211 2.11 5.15 22.65
CA HIS A 211 3.04 6.27 22.44
C HIS A 211 2.43 7.42 21.64
N VAL A 212 1.14 7.31 21.27
CA VAL A 212 0.47 8.21 20.30
C VAL A 212 1.26 8.27 18.98
N THR A 213 1.83 7.13 18.58
CA THR A 213 2.63 7.04 17.37
C THR A 213 1.70 6.92 16.15
N PRO A 214 1.77 7.85 15.19
CA PRO A 214 1.03 7.71 13.93
C PRO A 214 1.54 6.51 13.14
N THR A 215 0.64 5.88 12.38
CA THR A 215 0.95 4.70 11.58
C THR A 215 0.41 4.84 10.16
N ALA A 216 0.98 4.06 9.24
CA ALA A 216 0.36 3.71 7.97
C ALA A 216 0.36 2.18 7.87
N LEU A 217 -0.80 1.62 7.57
CA LEU A 217 -1.02 0.18 7.52
C LEU A 217 -1.46 -0.19 6.11
N GLU A 218 -0.62 -0.92 5.39
CA GLU A 218 -0.90 -1.50 4.07
C GLU A 218 -1.32 -2.96 4.28
N LEU A 219 -2.63 -3.20 4.30
CA LEU A 219 -3.19 -4.51 4.65
C LEU A 219 -3.81 -5.20 3.42
N GLY A 220 -4.18 -6.47 3.59
CA GLY A 220 -4.80 -7.26 2.53
C GLY A 220 -6.32 -7.11 2.50
N GLY A 221 -6.96 -8.09 1.88
CA GLY A 221 -8.41 -8.21 1.84
C GLY A 221 -8.85 -9.11 0.70
N GLN A 222 -10.16 -9.37 0.63
CA GLN A 222 -10.70 -10.22 -0.43
C GLN A 222 -11.09 -9.39 -1.66
N ALA A 223 -10.10 -8.93 -2.41
CA ALA A 223 -10.32 -8.10 -3.60
C ALA A 223 -11.22 -8.81 -4.65
N PRO A 224 -12.43 -8.31 -4.94
CA PRO A 224 -13.32 -8.90 -5.93
C PRO A 224 -12.99 -8.40 -7.33
N ALA A 225 -13.15 -9.26 -8.33
CA ALA A 225 -13.35 -8.86 -9.72
C ALA A 225 -14.83 -8.98 -10.09
N ILE A 226 -15.42 -7.93 -10.66
CA ILE A 226 -16.80 -7.88 -11.10
C ILE A 226 -16.79 -7.89 -12.62
N VAL A 227 -17.22 -9.00 -13.23
CA VAL A 227 -17.28 -9.19 -14.68
C VAL A 227 -18.73 -9.06 -15.12
N THR A 228 -19.04 -7.97 -15.81
CA THR A 228 -20.40 -7.72 -16.30
C THR A 228 -20.64 -8.37 -17.66
N LYS A 229 -21.90 -8.40 -18.09
CA LYS A 229 -22.29 -8.95 -19.41
C LYS A 229 -21.63 -8.24 -20.60
N SER A 230 -21.19 -6.99 -20.43
CA SER A 230 -20.55 -6.20 -21.50
C SER A 230 -19.04 -6.42 -21.59
N ALA A 231 -18.46 -7.21 -20.67
CA ALA A 231 -17.04 -7.49 -20.62
C ALA A 231 -16.53 -8.23 -21.87
N ASP A 232 -15.31 -7.91 -22.29
CA ASP A 232 -14.56 -8.75 -23.24
C ASP A 232 -14.08 -10.01 -22.52
N ILE A 233 -14.81 -11.11 -22.68
CA ILE A 233 -14.56 -12.37 -21.97
C ILE A 233 -13.18 -12.97 -22.27
N GLU A 234 -12.71 -12.80 -23.51
CA GLU A 234 -11.41 -13.33 -23.93
C GLU A 234 -10.28 -12.65 -23.16
N VAL A 235 -10.27 -11.32 -23.20
CA VAL A 235 -9.24 -10.49 -22.57
C VAL A 235 -9.37 -10.56 -21.05
N THR A 236 -10.59 -10.56 -20.53
CA THR A 236 -10.89 -10.66 -19.09
C THR A 236 -10.30 -11.94 -18.51
N ALA A 237 -10.62 -13.10 -19.10
CA ALA A 237 -10.10 -14.38 -18.62
C ALA A 237 -8.57 -14.41 -18.64
N LYS A 238 -7.95 -13.93 -19.73
CA LYS A 238 -6.50 -13.89 -19.86
C LYS A 238 -5.84 -13.06 -18.76
N ARG A 239 -6.37 -11.86 -18.48
CA ARG A 239 -5.85 -10.93 -17.47
C ARG A 239 -6.04 -11.47 -16.05
N LEU A 240 -7.21 -12.00 -15.74
CA LEU A 240 -7.49 -12.64 -14.44
C LEU A 240 -6.51 -13.79 -14.16
N VAL A 241 -6.30 -14.68 -15.13
CA VAL A 241 -5.35 -15.78 -14.98
C VAL A 241 -3.93 -15.26 -14.85
N ALA A 242 -3.49 -14.33 -15.71
CA ALA A 242 -2.14 -13.77 -15.65
C ALA A 242 -1.85 -13.18 -14.26
N ALA A 243 -2.75 -12.34 -13.74
CA ALA A 243 -2.61 -11.75 -12.41
C ALA A 243 -2.58 -12.79 -11.29
N LYS A 244 -3.32 -13.90 -11.44
CA LYS A 244 -3.37 -14.98 -10.46
C LYS A 244 -2.12 -15.85 -10.45
N LEU A 245 -1.38 -15.89 -11.57
CA LEU A 245 -0.15 -16.65 -11.70
C LEU A 245 1.10 -15.85 -11.31
N THR A 246 1.08 -14.52 -11.46
CA THR A 246 2.13 -13.64 -10.93
C THR A 246 2.33 -13.87 -9.44
N ASN A 247 3.57 -14.16 -9.02
CA ASN A 247 3.95 -14.53 -7.65
C ASN A 247 3.06 -15.64 -7.04
N LEU A 248 2.50 -16.49 -7.90
CA LEU A 248 1.52 -17.52 -7.56
C LEU A 248 0.29 -16.96 -6.81
N GLY A 249 -0.12 -15.73 -7.10
CA GLY A 249 -1.29 -15.07 -6.49
C GLY A 249 -1.07 -14.55 -5.07
N GLN A 250 0.17 -14.55 -4.58
CA GLN A 250 0.56 -14.06 -3.25
C GLN A 250 0.74 -12.52 -3.28
N ILE A 251 -0.32 -11.79 -3.62
CA ILE A 251 -0.31 -10.33 -3.80
C ILE A 251 -1.55 -9.76 -3.12
N CYS A 252 -1.41 -8.70 -2.32
CA CYS A 252 -2.52 -8.06 -1.60
C CYS A 252 -3.56 -7.41 -2.53
N VAL A 253 -3.12 -7.01 -3.73
CA VAL A 253 -3.94 -6.56 -4.85
C VAL A 253 -4.09 -7.64 -5.93
N CYS A 254 -4.01 -8.93 -5.58
CA CYS A 254 -4.46 -9.99 -6.50
C CYS A 254 -5.97 -10.12 -6.42
N VAL A 255 -6.61 -10.60 -7.50
CA VAL A 255 -8.01 -11.02 -7.44
C VAL A 255 -8.16 -12.19 -6.46
N ASN A 256 -8.99 -12.00 -5.45
CA ASN A 256 -9.37 -13.06 -4.53
C ASN A 256 -10.42 -13.98 -5.16
N HIS A 257 -11.47 -13.38 -5.72
CA HIS A 257 -12.61 -14.09 -6.32
C HIS A 257 -13.27 -13.25 -7.41
N VAL A 258 -14.02 -13.92 -8.28
CA VAL A 258 -14.73 -13.32 -9.40
C VAL A 258 -16.23 -13.41 -9.18
N TYR A 259 -16.92 -12.27 -9.18
CA TYR A 259 -18.34 -12.21 -9.48
C TYR A 259 -18.53 -12.04 -10.98
N VAL A 260 -19.36 -12.88 -11.58
CA VAL A 260 -19.63 -12.81 -13.03
C VAL A 260 -21.13 -12.81 -13.28
N ASP A 261 -21.55 -11.96 -14.20
CA ASP A 261 -22.93 -11.91 -14.66
C ASP A 261 -23.37 -13.29 -15.22
N PRO A 262 -24.57 -13.79 -14.87
CA PRO A 262 -25.04 -15.09 -15.31
C PRO A 262 -24.98 -15.32 -16.82
N GLU A 263 -25.19 -14.28 -17.65
CA GLU A 263 -25.21 -14.42 -19.11
C GLU A 263 -23.83 -14.81 -19.70
N VAL A 264 -22.75 -14.39 -19.04
CA VAL A 264 -21.37 -14.61 -19.52
C VAL A 264 -20.57 -15.56 -18.64
N HIS A 265 -21.19 -16.17 -17.64
CA HIS A 265 -20.54 -17.11 -16.72
C HIS A 265 -19.86 -18.28 -17.44
N ASP A 266 -20.62 -19.08 -18.20
CA ASP A 266 -20.07 -20.30 -18.82
C ASP A 266 -18.99 -19.97 -19.86
N PRO A 267 -19.17 -18.96 -20.73
CA PRO A 267 -18.09 -18.47 -21.59
C PRO A 267 -16.83 -18.06 -20.81
N LEU A 268 -16.97 -17.33 -19.70
CA LEU A 268 -15.82 -16.92 -18.88
C LEU A 268 -15.10 -18.13 -18.28
N VAL A 269 -15.83 -19.07 -17.68
CA VAL A 269 -15.23 -20.27 -17.08
C VAL A 269 -14.46 -21.07 -18.13
N ALA A 270 -15.01 -21.25 -19.34
CA ALA A 270 -14.31 -21.95 -20.42
C ALA A 270 -12.98 -21.25 -20.80
N ARG A 271 -12.96 -19.91 -20.85
CA ARG A 271 -11.73 -19.15 -21.14
C ARG A 271 -10.75 -19.13 -19.98
N LEU A 272 -11.22 -19.11 -18.73
CA LEU A 272 -10.37 -19.25 -17.54
C LEU A 272 -9.65 -20.60 -17.54
N ILE A 273 -10.35 -21.69 -17.85
CA ILE A 273 -9.75 -23.03 -17.99
C ILE A 273 -8.65 -22.99 -19.07
N TYR A 274 -8.98 -22.49 -20.26
CA TYR A 274 -8.03 -22.42 -21.37
C TYR A 274 -6.76 -21.64 -21.04
N TRP A 275 -6.89 -20.44 -20.48
CA TRP A 275 -5.73 -19.60 -20.17
C TRP A 275 -4.92 -20.15 -19.00
N THR A 276 -5.60 -20.70 -18.00
CA THR A 276 -4.91 -21.35 -16.88
C THR A 276 -4.08 -22.52 -17.39
N GLU A 277 -4.66 -23.41 -18.19
CA GLU A 277 -3.94 -24.50 -18.85
C GLU A 277 -2.78 -24.00 -19.70
N ARG A 278 -3.01 -22.97 -20.52
CA ARG A 278 -2.01 -22.42 -21.45
C ARG A 278 -0.79 -21.82 -20.74
N PHE A 279 -0.98 -21.24 -19.57
CA PHE A 279 0.08 -20.57 -18.79
C PHE A 279 0.71 -21.47 -17.72
N SER A 280 0.05 -22.57 -17.33
CA SER A 280 0.50 -23.47 -16.25
C SER A 280 0.98 -24.85 -16.72
N LYS A 281 1.36 -24.98 -18.00
CA LYS A 281 1.94 -26.21 -18.58
C LYS A 281 3.37 -26.01 -19.08
N GLY A 282 4.15 -27.09 -19.07
CA GLY A 282 5.55 -27.09 -19.52
C GLY A 282 6.39 -26.08 -18.75
N ASP A 283 7.15 -25.26 -19.46
CA ASP A 283 7.97 -24.19 -18.88
C ASP A 283 7.14 -23.16 -18.10
N GLY A 284 5.85 -23.02 -18.43
CA GLY A 284 4.92 -22.18 -17.68
C GLY A 284 4.83 -22.58 -16.21
N LEU A 285 4.72 -23.89 -15.91
CA LEU A 285 4.66 -24.41 -14.54
C LEU A 285 6.00 -24.28 -13.81
N ASN A 286 7.10 -24.55 -14.51
CA ASN A 286 8.45 -24.46 -13.95
C ASN A 286 8.83 -23.00 -13.63
N GLY A 287 8.31 -22.03 -14.38
CA GLY A 287 8.52 -20.61 -14.15
C GLY A 287 7.65 -19.99 -13.07
N LEU A 288 6.59 -20.66 -12.58
CA LEU A 288 5.76 -20.12 -11.51
C LEU A 288 6.51 -20.07 -10.18
N ALA A 289 6.18 -19.09 -9.35
CA ALA A 289 6.57 -19.10 -7.94
C ALA A 289 5.99 -20.31 -7.19
N ARG A 290 6.36 -20.46 -5.92
CA ARG A 290 5.83 -21.45 -4.98
C ARG A 290 5.21 -20.74 -3.78
N MET A 291 4.36 -21.44 -3.05
CA MET A 291 3.89 -20.96 -1.75
C MET A 291 5.12 -20.71 -0.87
N VAL A 292 5.16 -19.57 -0.19
CA VAL A 292 6.36 -19.14 0.55
C VAL A 292 6.83 -20.18 1.57
N GLY A 293 5.90 -20.87 2.23
CA GLY A 293 6.18 -21.89 3.23
C GLY A 293 5.08 -22.93 3.36
N GLU A 294 5.39 -24.01 4.09
CA GLU A 294 4.45 -25.11 4.32
C GLU A 294 3.17 -24.66 5.03
N ARG A 295 3.26 -23.71 5.95
CA ARG A 295 2.10 -23.17 6.67
C ARG A 295 1.10 -22.52 5.70
N GLN A 296 1.58 -21.73 4.74
CA GLN A 296 0.75 -21.05 3.74
C GLN A 296 0.18 -22.05 2.74
N TYR A 297 0.97 -23.06 2.36
CA TYR A 297 0.49 -24.20 1.58
C TYR A 297 -0.66 -24.91 2.31
N ASP A 298 -0.43 -25.35 3.56
CA ASP A 298 -1.39 -26.14 4.34
C ASP A 298 -2.70 -25.37 4.53
N ARG A 299 -2.61 -24.07 4.85
CA ARG A 299 -3.79 -23.19 4.98
C ARG A 299 -4.62 -23.17 3.70
N LEU A 300 -4.02 -22.80 2.56
CA LEU A 300 -4.77 -22.64 1.31
C LEU A 300 -5.26 -23.99 0.75
N HIS A 301 -4.44 -25.04 0.86
CA HIS A 301 -4.84 -26.38 0.46
C HIS A 301 -6.05 -26.86 1.29
N ASN A 302 -6.08 -26.61 2.61
CA ASN A 302 -7.23 -26.94 3.46
C ASN A 302 -8.49 -26.11 3.14
N LEU A 303 -8.36 -24.88 2.63
CA LEU A 303 -9.53 -24.14 2.11
C LEU A 303 -10.05 -24.79 0.83
N LEU A 304 -9.14 -25.18 -0.06
CA LEU A 304 -9.48 -25.80 -1.34
C LEU A 304 -10.10 -27.19 -1.18
N GLU A 305 -9.66 -28.00 -0.21
CA GLU A 305 -10.24 -29.33 0.05
C GLU A 305 -11.63 -29.26 0.68
N ARG A 306 -11.93 -28.18 1.41
CA ARG A 306 -13.25 -28.00 2.05
C ARG A 306 -14.29 -27.32 1.16
N THR A 307 -13.87 -26.84 -0.02
CA THR A 307 -14.78 -26.14 -0.93
C THR A 307 -15.92 -27.06 -1.34
N GLN A 308 -17.13 -26.51 -1.40
CA GLN A 308 -18.30 -27.17 -1.97
C GLN A 308 -18.48 -26.77 -3.44
N GLY A 309 -17.69 -25.81 -3.93
CA GLY A 309 -17.60 -25.46 -5.33
C GLY A 309 -17.02 -26.58 -6.20
N LYS A 310 -17.30 -26.53 -7.49
CA LYS A 310 -16.82 -27.51 -8.48
C LYS A 310 -15.45 -27.07 -9.00
N LYS A 311 -14.40 -27.86 -8.73
CA LYS A 311 -13.06 -27.69 -9.30
C LYS A 311 -13.12 -28.06 -10.80
N VAL A 312 -13.16 -27.07 -11.68
CA VAL A 312 -13.30 -27.28 -13.14
C VAL A 312 -11.96 -27.29 -13.88
N PHE A 313 -10.91 -26.83 -13.22
CA PHE A 313 -9.53 -27.03 -13.62
C PHE A 313 -8.69 -27.19 -12.37
N GLU A 314 -7.93 -28.29 -12.30
CA GLU A 314 -7.03 -28.62 -11.20
C GLU A 314 -5.87 -29.47 -11.71
N GLY A 315 -4.87 -29.68 -10.85
CA GLY A 315 -3.71 -30.50 -11.16
C GLY A 315 -2.99 -30.92 -9.87
N PRO A 316 -1.85 -31.63 -9.97
CA PRO A 316 -1.20 -32.19 -8.81
C PRO A 316 -0.66 -31.09 -7.88
N HIS A 317 -1.09 -31.11 -6.63
CA HIS A 317 -0.50 -30.32 -5.56
C HIS A 317 0.69 -31.06 -4.94
N SER A 318 1.69 -30.31 -4.45
CA SER A 318 2.86 -30.89 -3.78
C SER A 318 3.25 -30.04 -2.57
N ARG A 319 2.97 -30.55 -1.37
CA ARG A 319 3.41 -29.91 -0.11
C ARG A 319 4.93 -29.78 -0.06
N LYS A 320 5.65 -30.81 -0.51
CA LYS A 320 7.12 -30.84 -0.56
C LYS A 320 7.70 -29.74 -1.44
N GLU A 321 7.10 -29.51 -2.61
CA GLU A 321 7.51 -28.44 -3.52
C GLU A 321 6.85 -27.10 -3.19
N LYS A 322 5.97 -27.07 -2.19
CA LYS A 322 5.12 -25.92 -1.85
C LYS A 322 4.28 -25.45 -3.06
N LEU A 323 3.88 -26.39 -3.92
CA LEU A 323 3.11 -26.12 -5.14
C LEU A 323 1.63 -26.36 -4.91
N ILE A 324 0.83 -25.30 -4.93
CA ILE A 324 -0.60 -25.42 -5.18
C ILE A 324 -0.78 -25.18 -6.68
N PHE A 325 -1.15 -26.22 -7.43
CA PHE A 325 -1.44 -26.07 -8.85
C PHE A 325 -2.55 -25.04 -9.09
N PRO A 326 -2.43 -24.15 -10.10
CA PRO A 326 -3.47 -23.18 -10.42
C PRO A 326 -4.83 -23.84 -10.59
N THR A 327 -5.84 -23.34 -9.88
CA THR A 327 -7.14 -24.02 -9.76
C THR A 327 -8.28 -23.04 -10.03
N VAL A 328 -9.21 -23.43 -10.90
CA VAL A 328 -10.45 -22.68 -11.17
C VAL A 328 -11.62 -23.43 -10.54
N VAL A 329 -12.38 -22.75 -9.69
CA VAL A 329 -13.52 -23.32 -8.96
C VAL A 329 -14.78 -22.54 -9.32
N THR A 330 -15.80 -23.21 -9.82
CA THR A 330 -17.11 -22.61 -10.16
C THR A 330 -18.19 -23.09 -9.20
N ASP A 331 -19.42 -22.56 -9.35
CA ASP A 331 -20.57 -22.83 -8.50
C ASP A 331 -20.27 -22.63 -7.00
N VAL A 332 -19.39 -21.66 -6.70
CA VAL A 332 -18.98 -21.29 -5.35
C VAL A 332 -20.10 -20.47 -4.69
N LYS A 333 -20.48 -20.85 -3.47
CA LYS A 333 -21.47 -20.13 -2.66
C LYS A 333 -20.80 -19.11 -1.75
N LEU A 334 -21.55 -18.12 -1.26
CA LEU A 334 -21.01 -17.05 -0.39
C LEU A 334 -20.50 -17.56 0.97
N ASP A 335 -20.99 -18.71 1.43
CA ASP A 335 -20.57 -19.40 2.66
C ASP A 335 -19.48 -20.47 2.43
N ASP A 336 -18.92 -20.54 1.21
CA ASP A 336 -17.86 -21.49 0.87
C ASP A 336 -16.54 -21.16 1.58
N SER A 337 -15.73 -22.19 1.87
CA SER A 337 -14.42 -22.03 2.49
C SER A 337 -13.51 -21.09 1.71
N LEU A 338 -13.60 -21.07 0.38
CA LEU A 338 -12.78 -20.19 -0.47
C LEU A 338 -13.12 -18.69 -0.35
N LEU A 339 -14.26 -18.35 0.25
CA LEU A 339 -14.68 -16.97 0.53
C LEU A 339 -14.62 -16.62 2.02
N SER A 340 -14.14 -17.53 2.87
CA SER A 340 -14.05 -17.29 4.33
C SER A 340 -12.89 -16.39 4.76
N GLU A 341 -11.83 -16.32 3.96
CA GLU A 341 -10.65 -15.47 4.20
C GLU A 341 -9.93 -15.13 2.89
N GLU A 342 -8.92 -14.26 2.97
CA GLU A 342 -8.03 -13.93 1.84
C GLU A 342 -7.25 -15.18 1.37
N LEU A 343 -7.36 -15.49 0.07
CA LEU A 343 -6.79 -16.71 -0.51
C LEU A 343 -5.27 -16.61 -0.66
N PHE A 344 -4.75 -15.47 -1.11
CA PHE A 344 -3.31 -15.20 -1.24
C PHE A 344 -2.54 -16.36 -1.90
N GLY A 345 -3.05 -16.85 -3.03
CA GLY A 345 -2.53 -18.00 -3.76
C GLY A 345 -3.30 -18.26 -5.06
N PRO A 346 -3.01 -19.35 -5.80
CA PRO A 346 -3.38 -19.50 -7.20
C PRO A 346 -4.76 -20.19 -7.40
N VAL A 347 -5.70 -19.97 -6.48
CA VAL A 347 -7.07 -20.49 -6.55
C VAL A 347 -8.02 -19.37 -6.95
N LEU A 348 -8.80 -19.56 -8.01
CA LEU A 348 -9.74 -18.58 -8.54
C LEU A 348 -11.20 -19.07 -8.43
N PRO A 349 -11.91 -18.68 -7.35
CA PRO A 349 -13.35 -18.92 -7.20
C PRO A 349 -14.15 -18.02 -8.14
N VAL A 350 -15.17 -18.58 -8.78
CA VAL A 350 -16.10 -17.89 -9.67
C VAL A 350 -17.53 -18.04 -9.13
N VAL A 351 -18.18 -16.92 -8.89
CA VAL A 351 -19.52 -16.80 -8.28
C VAL A 351 -20.46 -16.13 -9.28
N LYS A 352 -21.58 -16.79 -9.60
CA LYS A 352 -22.64 -16.25 -10.48
C LYS A 352 -23.45 -15.18 -9.74
N LYS A 353 -23.27 -13.91 -10.09
CA LYS A 353 -24.01 -12.78 -9.52
C LYS A 353 -24.17 -11.64 -10.51
N THR A 354 -25.37 -11.07 -10.56
CA THR A 354 -25.63 -9.81 -11.28
C THR A 354 -25.04 -8.63 -10.52
N VAL A 355 -24.75 -7.52 -11.21
CA VAL A 355 -24.18 -6.32 -10.58
C VAL A 355 -24.98 -5.85 -9.36
N PRO A 356 -26.33 -5.73 -9.39
CA PRO A 356 -27.09 -5.34 -8.20
C PRO A 356 -26.88 -6.26 -6.99
N GLU A 357 -26.86 -7.58 -7.20
CA GLU A 357 -26.61 -8.52 -6.11
C GLU A 357 -25.19 -8.39 -5.55
N VAL A 358 -24.20 -8.16 -6.41
CA VAL A 358 -22.81 -7.91 -5.97
C VAL A 358 -22.74 -6.66 -5.10
N LEU A 359 -23.39 -5.57 -5.51
CA LEU A 359 -23.40 -4.34 -4.73
C LEU A 359 -24.06 -4.55 -3.36
N ASP A 360 -25.15 -5.31 -3.29
CA ASP A 360 -25.79 -5.65 -2.01
C ASP A 360 -24.87 -6.48 -1.10
N ILE A 361 -24.09 -7.42 -1.65
CA ILE A 361 -23.09 -8.20 -0.91
C ILE A 361 -21.97 -7.29 -0.38
N LEU A 362 -21.44 -6.40 -1.24
CA LEU A 362 -20.30 -5.56 -0.90
C LEU A 362 -20.63 -4.49 0.15
N ARG A 363 -21.89 -4.04 0.25
CA ARG A 363 -22.33 -3.09 1.30
C ARG A 363 -22.07 -3.59 2.72
N GLY A 364 -22.11 -4.90 2.95
CA GLY A 364 -21.85 -5.52 4.26
C GLY A 364 -20.45 -6.08 4.44
N SER A 365 -19.58 -5.95 3.43
CA SER A 365 -18.27 -6.59 3.40
C SER A 365 -17.16 -5.62 3.87
N PRO A 366 -16.06 -6.11 4.47
CA PRO A 366 -14.87 -5.30 4.70
C PRO A 366 -14.35 -4.69 3.40
N TYR A 367 -13.87 -3.45 3.44
CA TYR A 367 -13.35 -2.78 2.25
C TYR A 367 -12.03 -3.43 1.80
N PRO A 368 -11.95 -3.90 0.54
CA PRO A 368 -10.74 -4.54 0.03
C PRO A 368 -9.68 -3.50 -0.38
N LEU A 369 -8.43 -3.94 -0.46
CA LEU A 369 -7.34 -3.09 -0.95
C LEU A 369 -7.52 -2.77 -2.45
N GLY A 370 -7.97 -3.75 -3.23
CA GLY A 370 -8.28 -3.59 -4.66
C GLY A 370 -9.71 -4.01 -5.00
N LEU A 371 -10.28 -3.39 -6.03
CA LEU A 371 -11.51 -3.82 -6.69
C LEU A 371 -11.32 -3.75 -8.21
N TYR A 372 -11.80 -4.76 -8.94
CA TYR A 372 -11.62 -4.85 -10.38
C TYR A 372 -12.95 -4.89 -11.12
N ILE A 373 -13.11 -4.06 -12.14
CA ILE A 373 -14.34 -3.99 -12.93
C ILE A 373 -14.01 -4.37 -14.35
N PHE A 374 -14.58 -5.46 -14.87
CA PHE A 374 -14.50 -5.80 -16.28
C PHE A 374 -15.85 -5.51 -16.92
N SER A 375 -15.91 -4.46 -17.73
CA SER A 375 -17.11 -3.94 -18.39
C SER A 375 -16.72 -3.00 -19.53
N ASN A 376 -17.53 -2.97 -20.59
CA ASN A 376 -17.46 -1.95 -21.65
C ASN A 376 -18.63 -0.95 -21.57
N ASP A 377 -19.50 -1.08 -20.55
CA ASP A 377 -20.61 -0.17 -20.29
C ASP A 377 -20.20 0.86 -19.23
N SER A 378 -20.06 2.12 -19.64
CA SER A 378 -19.70 3.23 -18.76
C SER A 378 -20.72 3.43 -17.63
N THR A 379 -22.01 3.19 -17.87
CA THR A 379 -23.04 3.36 -16.84
C THR A 379 -22.93 2.28 -15.78
N GLU A 380 -22.62 1.03 -16.15
CA GLU A 380 -22.34 -0.03 -15.17
C GLU A 380 -21.07 0.27 -14.36
N ILE A 381 -20.01 0.73 -15.02
CA ILE A 381 -18.75 1.14 -14.37
C ILE A 381 -19.02 2.23 -13.33
N ASP A 382 -19.68 3.32 -13.73
CA ASP A 382 -20.01 4.44 -12.85
C ASP A 382 -20.90 4.00 -11.68
N THR A 383 -21.85 3.10 -11.93
CA THR A 383 -22.72 2.56 -10.87
C THR A 383 -21.90 1.81 -9.82
N ILE A 384 -20.94 0.97 -10.24
CA ILE A 384 -20.09 0.21 -9.34
C ILE A 384 -19.14 1.14 -8.57
N LEU A 385 -18.49 2.07 -9.25
CA LEU A 385 -17.59 3.06 -8.63
C LEU A 385 -18.31 3.89 -7.56
N ASN A 386 -19.52 4.38 -7.86
CA ASN A 386 -20.29 5.20 -6.94
C ASN A 386 -20.92 4.41 -5.78
N SER A 387 -20.96 3.08 -5.86
CA SER A 387 -21.62 2.21 -4.89
C SER A 387 -20.66 1.38 -4.03
N THR A 388 -19.35 1.50 -4.23
CA THR A 388 -18.34 0.68 -3.54
C THR A 388 -17.18 1.54 -3.01
N ASN A 389 -16.50 1.02 -1.99
CA ASN A 389 -15.27 1.60 -1.44
C ASN A 389 -14.15 0.55 -1.47
N SER A 390 -12.95 0.97 -1.86
CA SER A 390 -11.73 0.15 -1.87
C SER A 390 -10.50 1.06 -1.81
N GLY A 391 -9.31 0.50 -1.57
CA GLY A 391 -8.06 1.25 -1.65
C GLY A 391 -7.79 1.82 -3.04
N GLY A 392 -8.01 1.00 -4.07
CA GLY A 392 -7.95 1.42 -5.47
C GLY A 392 -8.74 0.51 -6.42
N VAL A 393 -9.05 1.04 -7.60
CA VAL A 393 -9.85 0.35 -8.62
C VAL A 393 -9.08 0.25 -9.93
N THR A 394 -9.13 -0.90 -10.60
CA THR A 394 -8.72 -1.03 -12.00
C THR A 394 -9.90 -1.49 -12.85
N ILE A 395 -10.15 -0.76 -13.94
CA ILE A 395 -11.16 -1.11 -14.93
C ILE A 395 -10.47 -1.86 -16.08
N ASN A 396 -11.04 -2.99 -16.46
CA ASN A 396 -10.61 -3.91 -17.50
C ASN A 396 -9.21 -4.50 -17.34
N ASP A 397 -8.60 -4.41 -16.15
CA ASP A 397 -7.33 -5.06 -15.82
C ASP A 397 -7.24 -5.31 -14.31
N VAL A 398 -6.15 -5.90 -13.84
CA VAL A 398 -5.92 -6.22 -12.43
C VAL A 398 -4.67 -5.52 -11.92
N ALA A 399 -4.73 -4.98 -10.71
CA ALA A 399 -3.63 -4.36 -9.95
C ALA A 399 -2.96 -3.11 -10.57
N ILE A 400 -3.21 -2.77 -11.84
CA ILE A 400 -2.51 -1.69 -12.55
C ILE A 400 -2.58 -0.32 -11.85
N HIS A 401 -3.65 -0.04 -11.09
CA HIS A 401 -3.75 1.20 -10.31
C HIS A 401 -2.61 1.36 -9.29
N ALA A 402 -2.06 0.25 -8.78
CA ALA A 402 -0.94 0.23 -7.85
C ALA A 402 0.38 0.65 -8.50
N ASP A 403 0.50 0.52 -9.82
CA ASP A 403 1.70 0.86 -10.58
C ASP A 403 1.66 2.29 -11.14
N VAL A 404 0.56 3.04 -10.93
CA VAL A 404 0.40 4.39 -11.48
C VAL A 404 1.41 5.33 -10.80
N PRO A 405 2.40 5.86 -11.54
CA PRO A 405 3.41 6.70 -10.93
C PRO A 405 2.80 7.96 -10.31
N SER A 406 3.20 8.29 -9.08
CA SER A 406 2.74 9.47 -8.33
C SER A 406 1.28 9.44 -7.84
N ALA A 407 0.51 8.38 -8.11
CA ALA A 407 -0.76 8.15 -7.42
C ALA A 407 -0.51 7.72 -5.96
N PRO A 408 -1.45 7.97 -5.03
CA PRO A 408 -1.40 7.35 -3.72
C PRO A 408 -1.75 5.86 -3.84
N PHE A 409 -0.97 5.01 -3.18
CA PHE A 409 -1.34 3.62 -2.94
C PHE A 409 -1.53 3.43 -1.44
N GLY A 410 -2.69 2.89 -1.05
CA GLY A 410 -3.08 2.70 0.34
C GLY A 410 -4.46 2.05 0.47
N GLY A 411 -4.73 1.46 1.63
CA GLY A 411 -6.03 0.87 1.96
C GLY A 411 -7.04 1.85 2.55
N VAL A 412 -8.26 1.34 2.77
CA VAL A 412 -9.33 2.00 3.52
C VAL A 412 -10.05 0.99 4.41
N GLY A 413 -10.35 1.36 5.66
CA GLY A 413 -11.00 0.45 6.60
C GLY A 413 -10.11 -0.75 6.95
N ASP A 414 -10.62 -1.97 6.80
CA ASP A 414 -9.88 -3.21 7.14
C ASP A 414 -8.70 -3.51 6.22
N SER A 415 -8.67 -2.93 5.01
CA SER A 415 -7.52 -2.99 4.11
C SER A 415 -6.41 -1.99 4.46
N GLY A 416 -6.65 -1.11 5.43
CA GLY A 416 -5.62 -0.22 5.95
C GLY A 416 -6.00 1.26 5.98
N TYR A 417 -4.99 2.07 6.24
CA TYR A 417 -5.07 3.54 6.17
C TYR A 417 -3.67 4.15 6.04
N GLY A 418 -3.65 5.41 5.59
CA GLY A 418 -2.44 6.02 5.08
C GLY A 418 -2.23 5.63 3.62
N ALA A 419 -1.29 6.29 2.97
CA ALA A 419 -0.92 5.98 1.60
C ALA A 419 0.55 6.36 1.36
N TYR A 420 1.18 5.71 0.39
CA TYR A 420 2.52 6.05 -0.05
C TYR A 420 2.61 6.10 -1.58
N HIS A 421 3.81 5.90 -2.12
CA HIS A 421 4.26 6.19 -3.49
C HIS A 421 4.51 7.67 -3.79
N GLY A 422 5.53 7.92 -4.61
CA GLY A 422 5.92 9.24 -5.07
C GLY A 422 5.87 10.31 -3.98
N LYS A 423 5.13 11.40 -4.25
CA LYS A 423 5.00 12.51 -3.30
C LYS A 423 4.21 12.13 -2.04
N TRP A 424 3.26 11.21 -2.14
CA TRP A 424 2.47 10.74 -1.01
C TRP A 424 3.33 10.00 0.00
N GLY A 425 4.28 9.18 -0.46
CA GLY A 425 5.28 8.56 0.42
C GLY A 425 6.12 9.62 1.16
N PHE A 426 6.66 10.61 0.45
CA PHE A 426 7.40 11.71 1.07
C PHE A 426 6.57 12.46 2.12
N ASP A 427 5.31 12.77 1.79
CA ASP A 427 4.39 13.47 2.68
C ASP A 427 3.99 12.62 3.90
N THR A 428 3.77 11.31 3.71
CA THR A 428 3.45 10.37 4.80
C THR A 428 4.55 10.35 5.85
N PHE A 429 5.81 10.39 5.43
CA PHE A 429 6.96 10.47 6.34
C PHE A 429 7.37 11.89 6.75
N SER A 430 6.55 12.89 6.41
CA SER A 430 6.75 14.29 6.79
C SER A 430 5.63 14.78 7.72
N HIS A 431 5.97 15.74 8.59
CA HIS A 431 5.02 16.58 9.28
C HIS A 431 4.91 17.94 8.55
N ASN A 432 3.67 18.33 8.23
CA ASN A 432 3.36 19.63 7.65
C ASN A 432 3.26 20.68 8.75
N ARG A 433 4.33 21.47 8.93
CA ARG A 433 4.38 22.53 9.93
C ARG A 433 4.06 23.89 9.31
N THR A 434 2.87 24.42 9.58
CA THR A 434 2.49 25.78 9.18
C THR A 434 3.31 26.80 9.96
N VAL A 435 3.90 27.75 9.25
CA VAL A 435 4.62 28.89 9.81
C VAL A 435 4.02 30.17 9.25
N VAL A 436 3.81 31.14 10.13
CA VAL A 436 3.39 32.50 9.79
C VAL A 436 4.33 33.48 10.47
N ARG A 437 4.69 34.55 9.78
CA ARG A 437 5.49 35.64 10.32
C ARG A 437 4.68 36.92 10.28
N VAL A 438 4.00 37.23 11.37
CA VAL A 438 3.21 38.47 11.50
C VAL A 438 4.15 39.64 11.79
N PRO A 439 4.26 40.65 10.91
CA PRO A 439 5.10 41.82 11.17
C PRO A 439 4.53 42.69 12.28
N ALA A 440 5.38 43.22 13.17
CA ALA A 440 4.94 44.05 14.30
C ALA A 440 4.14 45.30 13.89
N TRP A 441 4.39 45.86 12.70
CA TRP A 441 3.65 47.03 12.22
C TRP A 441 2.16 46.75 11.97
N ILE A 442 1.77 45.48 11.78
CA ILE A 442 0.36 45.09 11.62
C ILE A 442 -0.45 45.38 12.87
N ASP A 443 0.16 45.39 14.05
CA ASP A 443 -0.55 45.67 15.31
C ASP A 443 -1.26 47.02 15.31
N ARG A 444 -0.78 47.99 14.51
CA ARG A 444 -1.45 49.29 14.34
C ARG A 444 -2.83 49.18 13.68
N PHE A 445 -3.05 48.13 12.89
CA PHE A 445 -4.28 47.90 12.12
C PHE A 445 -5.20 46.86 12.75
N VAL A 446 -4.72 46.10 13.73
CA VAL A 446 -5.50 45.05 14.40
C VAL A 446 -5.65 45.30 15.90
N GLN A 447 -5.56 46.54 16.37
CA GLN A 447 -5.66 46.86 17.80
C GLN A 447 -6.97 46.39 18.43
N TRP A 448 -8.04 46.33 17.65
CA TRP A 448 -9.35 45.84 18.07
C TRP A 448 -9.33 44.41 18.62
N ARG A 449 -8.30 43.61 18.33
CA ARG A 449 -8.13 42.24 18.86
C ARG A 449 -7.62 42.20 20.30
N TYR A 450 -7.22 43.35 20.86
CA TYR A 450 -6.67 43.45 22.20
C TYR A 450 -7.72 43.89 23.23
N PRO A 451 -7.64 43.40 24.49
CA PRO A 451 -8.50 43.89 25.57
C PRO A 451 -8.27 45.38 25.90
N PRO A 452 -9.29 46.09 26.42
CA PRO A 452 -10.66 45.62 26.61
C PRO A 452 -11.40 45.50 25.27
N PHE A 453 -12.15 44.41 25.12
CA PHE A 453 -12.89 44.16 23.88
C PHE A 453 -14.10 45.10 23.79
N ASP A 454 -14.26 45.77 22.64
CA ASP A 454 -15.40 46.66 22.34
C ASP A 454 -16.26 46.05 21.23
N ILE A 455 -17.56 45.91 21.49
CA ILE A 455 -18.54 45.35 20.54
C ILE A 455 -18.61 46.13 19.23
N LYS A 456 -18.23 47.42 19.24
CA LYS A 456 -18.16 48.25 18.03
C LYS A 456 -17.20 47.69 16.98
N ASN A 457 -16.20 46.91 17.38
CA ASN A 457 -15.23 46.30 16.47
C ASN A 457 -15.67 44.92 15.95
N ARG A 458 -16.90 44.46 16.24
CA ARG A 458 -17.37 43.13 15.83
C ARG A 458 -17.24 42.91 14.31
N SER A 459 -17.47 43.95 13.50
CA SER A 459 -17.41 43.89 12.04
C SER A 459 -16.05 43.44 11.50
N GLU A 460 -14.96 43.65 12.23
CA GLU A 460 -13.60 43.22 11.85
C GLU A 460 -13.43 41.69 11.87
N THR A 461 -14.38 40.98 12.49
CA THR A 461 -14.40 39.51 12.64
C THR A 461 -15.63 38.88 12.02
N ASP A 462 -16.41 39.64 11.25
CA ASP A 462 -17.60 39.10 10.59
C ASP A 462 -17.20 38.15 9.47
N ALA A 463 -17.93 37.04 9.39
CA ALA A 463 -17.78 36.11 8.27
C ALA A 463 -18.18 36.81 6.96
N PRO A 464 -17.55 36.46 5.83
CA PRO A 464 -18.03 36.92 4.53
C PRO A 464 -19.48 36.49 4.35
N ARG A 465 -20.27 37.31 3.64
CA ARG A 465 -21.66 36.98 3.35
C ARG A 465 -21.71 35.65 2.57
N PRO A 466 -22.57 34.70 2.98
CA PRO A 466 -22.68 33.44 2.29
C PRO A 466 -23.17 33.68 0.86
N ARG A 467 -22.71 32.84 -0.07
CA ARG A 467 -23.22 32.83 -1.46
C ARG A 467 -24.54 32.07 -1.60
N PHE A 468 -24.91 31.32 -0.57
CA PHE A 468 -26.17 30.60 -0.46
C PHE A 468 -27.18 31.40 0.37
N LYS A 469 -28.47 31.20 0.09
CA LYS A 469 -29.60 31.87 0.73
C LYS A 469 -30.23 30.98 1.78
N LYS A 470 -30.78 31.62 2.81
CA LYS A 470 -31.61 30.95 3.81
C LYS A 470 -32.90 30.46 3.14
N GLY A 471 -33.19 29.17 3.27
CA GLY A 471 -34.37 28.54 2.66
C GLY A 471 -34.10 27.85 1.32
N GLU A 472 -32.85 27.81 0.85
CA GLU A 472 -32.49 26.93 -0.27
C GLU A 472 -32.73 25.46 0.12
N THR A 473 -33.38 24.72 -0.78
CA THR A 473 -33.57 23.28 -0.67
C THR A 473 -32.43 22.52 -1.35
N LEU A 474 -32.43 21.18 -1.27
CA LEU A 474 -31.46 20.35 -2.01
C LEU A 474 -31.62 20.55 -3.52
N GLU A 475 -32.86 20.72 -3.99
CA GLU A 475 -33.19 20.97 -5.39
C GLU A 475 -32.62 22.31 -5.89
N ASP A 476 -32.54 23.32 -5.02
CA ASP A 476 -31.97 24.65 -5.34
C ASP A 476 -30.43 24.62 -5.52
N GLN A 477 -29.77 23.54 -5.09
CA GLN A 477 -28.31 23.36 -5.26
C GLN A 477 -27.92 22.90 -6.67
N GLY A 478 -28.90 22.61 -7.55
CA GLY A 478 -28.71 22.15 -8.92
C GLY A 478 -28.28 23.24 -9.89
N GLY A 479 -27.06 23.76 -9.77
CA GLY A 479 -26.41 24.50 -10.85
C GLY A 479 -26.06 23.56 -12.00
N SER A 480 -26.17 24.03 -13.25
CA SER A 480 -25.80 23.34 -14.50
C SER A 480 -24.29 23.06 -14.63
N GLY A 481 -23.72 22.33 -13.68
CA GLY A 481 -22.41 21.73 -13.77
C GLY A 481 -22.62 20.23 -13.75
N MET A 482 -22.10 19.53 -14.75
CA MET A 482 -21.92 18.08 -14.77
C MET A 482 -21.88 17.54 -13.34
N GLY A 483 -22.85 16.68 -12.99
CA GLY A 483 -22.67 15.77 -11.86
C GLY A 483 -21.26 15.21 -11.96
N CYS A 484 -20.60 15.04 -10.82
CA CYS A 484 -19.22 14.58 -10.74
C CYS A 484 -19.08 13.23 -11.46
N VAL A 485 -18.93 13.26 -12.78
CA VAL A 485 -18.42 12.19 -13.60
C VAL A 485 -16.94 12.28 -13.32
N VAL A 486 -16.53 11.55 -12.29
CA VAL A 486 -15.12 11.22 -12.11
C VAL A 486 -14.77 10.36 -13.32
N MET A 487 -14.22 11.01 -14.35
CA MET A 487 -13.69 10.34 -15.55
C MET A 487 -12.63 9.31 -15.18
#